data_AF-A0A2G1MCZ1-F1
#
_entry.id   AF-A0A2G1MCZ1-F1
#
_cell.length_a   1.000
_cell.length_b   1.000
_cell.length_c   1.000
_cell.angle_alpha   90.00
_cell.angle_beta   90.00
_cell.angle_gamma   90.00
#
_symmetry.space_group_name_H-M   'P 1'
#
loop_
_entity.id
_entity.type
_entity.pdbx_description
1 polymer ?
#
loop_
_entity_poly.entity_id
_entity_poly.type
_entity_poly.pdbx_seq_one_letter_code
_entity_poly.pdbx_strand_id
1 'polypeptide(L)'
;MNKTTPRSGSSRGTGGAAGKTLEVLKAFADGQEAWGVRELAAALDLPTSSVHRSLKILQDHGLLGRDDVSGRYRLGNEWHRWSMLSRRHFRLPGLVRPVARSLASEVRAPVWLAVFDPSGPYVWAAFEESPGASEPIVQIGLEEPLTAGAAGLAVLAATVSAEQTEATDTDATGRYQAEFDHLAKHGFLAYPDDEDELSVSLAAPILNALQQPLGSLVVTLPASQLTKERAAEAGALLSAAARRISISFATRFLIGSDAASSQPGMQTLANILRFKNNRLELTPWRSGGSDKLGEINDGRAAYATAVGSALNDVRRGVAPFPRPLERLRTVTALMPLQLHILVAADLPPVSFIDLARLRVSAGERDYATAVLYLRLMAEAGLNEADFERQGGGCFFLDYRESNRLFEQGRLDVLVSLNAPPHPRYRKLARKRPFRLLALEDDLVAAFLNKGSGLARSVIAPGHYPGQTEAVQTVESPLLIVTAEDRNEDEVYDFVQAASAHAVELAEMKPAFEVRSPDAACPGCLVETHPGAARFFAEQHKRQGRRFRTHSQ
;
A
#
# COMPACT_ATOMS: atom_id res chain seq x y z
N MET A 1 -40.28 -7.50 20.64
CA MET A 1 -40.42 -8.10 19.30
C MET A 1 -40.98 -7.05 18.36
N ASN A 2 -40.11 -6.16 17.86
CA ASN A 2 -40.48 -5.19 16.83
C ASN A 2 -40.23 -5.83 15.47
N LYS A 3 -41.26 -5.82 14.62
CA LYS A 3 -41.19 -6.30 13.23
C LYS A 3 -40.49 -5.21 12.41
N THR A 4 -39.20 -5.38 12.14
CA THR A 4 -38.51 -4.64 11.09
C THR A 4 -39.19 -4.97 9.77
N THR A 5 -39.83 -3.97 9.17
CA THR A 5 -40.42 -4.09 7.84
C THR A 5 -39.29 -3.84 6.84
N PRO A 6 -39.07 -4.70 5.83
CA PRO A 6 -37.97 -4.48 4.88
C PRO A 6 -38.24 -3.18 4.10
N ARG A 7 -37.33 -2.20 4.23
CA ARG A 7 -37.41 -0.92 3.52
C ARG A 7 -37.06 -1.17 2.04
N SER A 8 -37.99 -0.81 1.15
CA SER A 8 -37.85 -0.94 -0.30
C SER A 8 -36.79 0.05 -0.84
N GLY A 9 -35.55 -0.40 -1.00
CA GLY A 9 -34.46 0.31 -1.67
C GLY A 9 -34.34 -0.04 -3.15
N SER A 10 -34.08 0.95 -3.99
CA SER A 10 -34.09 0.94 -5.47
C SER A 10 -33.60 -0.34 -6.16
N SER A 11 -34.39 -0.82 -7.13
CA SER A 11 -34.16 -2.02 -7.94
C SER A 11 -32.84 -1.97 -8.75
N ARG A 12 -31.77 -2.55 -8.21
CA ARG A 12 -30.61 -2.96 -9.02
C ARG A 12 -31.00 -4.21 -9.82
N GLY A 13 -31.46 -4.04 -11.06
CA GLY A 13 -31.58 -5.09 -12.08
C GLY A 13 -32.46 -6.29 -11.71
N THR A 14 -33.75 -6.09 -11.45
CA THR A 14 -34.65 -7.12 -10.87
C THR A 14 -35.52 -7.88 -11.90
N GLY A 15 -35.19 -7.83 -13.20
CA GLY A 15 -36.06 -8.40 -14.24
C GLY A 15 -35.98 -9.92 -14.47
N GLY A 16 -35.03 -10.65 -13.86
CA GLY A 16 -34.70 -12.04 -14.22
C GLY A 16 -34.74 -13.05 -13.06
N ALA A 17 -34.75 -14.35 -13.39
CA ALA A 17 -34.78 -15.44 -12.39
C ALA A 17 -33.61 -15.41 -11.39
N ALA A 18 -32.43 -14.95 -11.82
CA ALA A 18 -31.28 -14.76 -10.95
C ALA A 18 -31.50 -13.60 -9.95
N GLY A 19 -32.06 -12.47 -10.40
CA GLY A 19 -32.38 -11.32 -9.54
C GLY A 19 -33.35 -11.70 -8.43
N LYS A 20 -34.45 -12.40 -8.77
CA LYS A 20 -35.43 -12.89 -7.78
C LYS A 20 -34.81 -13.85 -6.75
N THR A 21 -33.86 -14.67 -7.18
CA THR A 21 -33.16 -15.59 -6.28
C THR A 21 -32.24 -14.84 -5.31
N LEU A 22 -31.59 -13.77 -5.78
CA LEU A 22 -30.80 -12.88 -4.92
C LEU A 22 -31.67 -12.09 -3.94
N GLU A 23 -32.86 -11.62 -4.36
CA GLU A 23 -33.83 -10.96 -3.47
C GLU A 23 -34.30 -11.91 -2.36
N VAL A 24 -34.68 -13.15 -2.72
CA VAL A 24 -35.04 -14.20 -1.75
C VAL A 24 -33.91 -14.44 -0.76
N LEU A 25 -32.66 -14.44 -1.21
CA LEU A 25 -31.51 -14.64 -0.35
C LEU A 25 -31.27 -13.45 0.58
N LYS A 26 -31.36 -12.21 0.08
CA LYS A 26 -31.15 -10.99 0.87
C LYS A 26 -32.15 -10.85 2.02
N ALA A 27 -33.37 -11.34 1.87
CA ALA A 27 -34.37 -11.34 2.94
C ALA A 27 -33.96 -12.09 4.22
N PHE A 28 -32.96 -12.97 4.16
CA PHE A 28 -32.39 -13.64 5.33
C PHE A 28 -31.30 -12.82 6.04
N ALA A 29 -30.86 -11.70 5.47
CA ALA A 29 -29.88 -10.79 6.07
C ALA A 29 -30.55 -9.76 7.00
N ASP A 30 -31.84 -9.45 6.81
CA ASP A 30 -32.55 -8.35 7.48
C ASP A 30 -33.08 -8.70 8.89
N GLY A 31 -32.37 -9.56 9.64
CA GLY A 31 -32.65 -9.86 11.04
C GLY A 31 -33.68 -10.95 11.36
N GLN A 32 -34.49 -11.40 10.39
CA GLN A 32 -35.37 -12.57 10.59
C GLN A 32 -34.61 -13.88 10.39
N GLU A 33 -34.43 -14.65 11.46
CA GLU A 33 -33.60 -15.87 11.47
C GLU A 33 -34.16 -17.02 10.63
N ALA A 34 -35.49 -17.07 10.42
CA ALA A 34 -36.14 -18.13 9.66
C ALA A 34 -37.44 -17.73 8.96
N TRP A 35 -37.63 -18.22 7.74
CA TRP A 35 -38.76 -17.88 6.88
C TRP A 35 -39.58 -19.10 6.43
N GLY A 36 -40.91 -18.98 6.47
CA GLY A 36 -41.81 -19.87 5.73
C GLY A 36 -41.96 -19.43 4.27
N VAL A 37 -42.19 -20.36 3.34
CA VAL A 37 -42.28 -20.06 1.89
C VAL A 37 -43.36 -19.02 1.57
N ARG A 38 -44.56 -19.15 2.17
CA ARG A 38 -45.68 -18.21 1.96
C ARG A 38 -45.45 -16.86 2.62
N GLU A 39 -44.80 -16.88 3.78
CA GLU A 39 -44.45 -15.69 4.56
C GLU A 39 -43.44 -14.83 3.78
N LEU A 40 -42.40 -15.47 3.24
CA LEU A 40 -41.37 -14.81 2.44
C LEU A 40 -41.91 -14.31 1.09
N ALA A 41 -42.79 -15.09 0.44
CA ALA A 41 -43.47 -14.67 -0.78
C ALA A 41 -44.31 -13.40 -0.57
N ALA A 42 -45.02 -13.31 0.55
CA ALA A 42 -45.78 -12.12 0.90
C ALA A 42 -44.87 -10.93 1.22
N ALA A 43 -43.77 -11.15 1.95
CA ALA A 43 -42.84 -10.08 2.33
C ALA A 43 -42.11 -9.45 1.12
N LEU A 44 -41.85 -10.25 0.08
CA LEU A 44 -41.13 -9.80 -1.12
C LEU A 44 -42.05 -9.41 -2.29
N ASP A 45 -43.38 -9.55 -2.13
CA ASP A 45 -44.36 -9.40 -3.22
C ASP A 45 -44.01 -10.26 -4.46
N LEU A 46 -43.63 -11.52 -4.21
CA LEU A 46 -43.25 -12.47 -5.26
C LEU A 46 -44.20 -13.68 -5.30
N PRO A 47 -44.43 -14.30 -6.47
CA PRO A 47 -45.22 -15.53 -6.55
C PRO A 47 -44.61 -16.65 -5.72
N THR A 48 -45.41 -17.34 -4.91
CA THR A 48 -44.98 -18.47 -4.06
C THR A 48 -44.18 -19.55 -4.83
N SER A 49 -44.54 -19.80 -6.09
CA SER A 49 -43.83 -20.75 -6.96
C SER A 49 -42.41 -20.28 -7.33
N SER A 50 -42.20 -18.97 -7.44
CA SER A 50 -40.88 -18.38 -7.69
C SER A 50 -40.01 -18.45 -6.43
N VAL A 51 -40.56 -18.05 -5.28
CA VAL A 51 -39.85 -18.13 -3.99
C VAL A 51 -39.48 -19.58 -3.65
N HIS A 52 -40.40 -20.53 -3.83
CA HIS A 52 -40.10 -21.95 -3.60
C HIS A 52 -38.95 -22.45 -4.48
N ARG A 53 -38.90 -22.05 -5.76
CA ARG A 53 -37.82 -22.42 -6.67
C ARG A 53 -36.49 -21.83 -6.22
N SER A 54 -36.47 -20.55 -5.86
CA SER A 54 -35.26 -19.87 -5.37
C SER A 54 -34.76 -20.48 -4.05
N LEU A 55 -35.66 -20.74 -3.09
CA LEU A 55 -35.32 -21.42 -1.83
C LEU A 55 -34.72 -22.81 -2.07
N LYS A 56 -35.27 -23.58 -3.01
CA LYS A 56 -34.75 -24.91 -3.36
C LYS A 56 -33.36 -24.83 -3.97
N ILE A 57 -33.13 -23.92 -4.91
CA ILE A 57 -31.80 -23.70 -5.52
C ILE A 57 -30.78 -23.32 -4.44
N LEU A 58 -31.10 -22.34 -3.59
CA LEU A 58 -30.22 -21.89 -2.51
C LEU A 58 -29.95 -23.00 -1.49
N GLN A 59 -30.94 -23.84 -1.20
CA GLN A 59 -30.78 -25.01 -0.34
C GLN A 59 -29.85 -26.07 -0.96
N ASP A 60 -30.03 -26.38 -2.24
CA ASP A 60 -29.23 -27.39 -2.95
C ASP A 60 -27.75 -26.97 -3.06
N HIS A 61 -27.47 -25.66 -3.04
CA HIS A 61 -26.12 -25.10 -2.97
C HIS A 61 -25.60 -24.84 -1.54
N GLY A 62 -26.33 -25.24 -0.51
CA GLY A 62 -25.92 -25.11 0.90
C GLY A 62 -25.93 -23.67 1.45
N LEU A 63 -26.48 -22.71 0.68
CA LEU A 63 -26.66 -21.32 1.11
C LEU A 63 -27.85 -21.16 2.06
N LEU A 64 -28.84 -22.05 1.99
CA LEU A 64 -29.93 -22.15 2.96
C LEU A 64 -30.03 -23.57 3.53
N GLY A 65 -30.46 -23.68 4.77
CA GLY A 65 -30.93 -24.91 5.38
C GLY A 65 -32.44 -24.88 5.54
N ARG A 66 -33.10 -26.05 5.43
CA ARG A 66 -34.50 -26.20 5.82
C ARG A 66 -34.56 -27.03 7.09
N ASP A 67 -35.33 -26.54 8.05
CA ASP A 67 -35.64 -27.30 9.26
C ASP A 67 -36.76 -28.31 8.95
N ASP A 68 -36.49 -29.60 9.15
CA ASP A 68 -37.41 -30.67 8.75
C ASP A 68 -38.68 -30.72 9.61
N VAL A 69 -38.64 -30.15 10.82
CA VAL A 69 -39.78 -30.14 11.75
C VAL A 69 -40.71 -28.97 11.48
N SER A 70 -40.18 -27.76 11.42
CA SER A 70 -40.96 -26.53 11.19
C SER A 70 -41.20 -26.22 9.72
N GLY A 71 -40.44 -26.85 8.81
CA GLY A 71 -40.47 -26.58 7.38
C GLY A 71 -39.93 -25.20 6.99
N ARG A 72 -39.38 -24.44 7.94
CA ARG A 72 -38.83 -23.09 7.71
C ARG A 72 -37.41 -23.16 7.17
N TYR A 73 -37.05 -22.14 6.40
CA TYR A 73 -35.71 -21.95 5.85
C TYR A 73 -34.89 -21.03 6.74
N ARG A 74 -33.58 -21.23 6.78
CA ARG A 74 -32.57 -20.41 7.50
C ARG A 74 -31.27 -20.36 6.72
N LEU A 75 -30.35 -19.46 7.07
CA LEU A 75 -29.01 -19.43 6.47
C LEU A 75 -28.28 -20.77 6.67
N GLY A 76 -27.67 -21.26 5.60
CA GLY A 76 -26.88 -22.50 5.59
C GLY A 76 -25.41 -22.27 5.96
N ASN A 77 -24.67 -23.36 6.16
CA ASN A 77 -23.28 -23.30 6.64
C ASN A 77 -22.28 -22.75 5.61
N GLU A 78 -22.62 -22.68 4.32
CA GLU A 78 -21.71 -22.10 3.32
C GLU A 78 -21.38 -20.63 3.62
N TRP A 79 -22.31 -19.88 4.24
CA TRP A 79 -22.05 -18.50 4.70
C TRP A 79 -20.94 -18.44 5.74
N HIS A 80 -20.91 -19.39 6.67
CA HIS A 80 -19.85 -19.47 7.66
C HIS A 80 -18.49 -19.72 6.98
N ARG A 81 -18.44 -20.67 6.04
CA ARG A 81 -17.24 -20.95 5.24
C ARG A 81 -16.77 -19.72 4.46
N TRP A 82 -17.67 -19.02 3.78
CA TRP A 82 -17.34 -17.80 3.02
C TRP A 82 -16.91 -16.66 3.95
N SER A 83 -17.51 -16.52 5.13
CA SER A 83 -17.09 -15.55 6.14
C SER A 83 -15.64 -15.79 6.60
N MET A 84 -15.25 -17.05 6.80
CA MET A 84 -13.87 -17.39 7.18
C MET A 84 -12.87 -17.13 6.05
N LEU A 85 -13.25 -17.41 4.80
CA LEU A 85 -12.40 -17.16 3.64
C LEU A 85 -12.25 -15.66 3.33
N SER A 86 -13.34 -14.89 3.46
CA SER A 86 -13.35 -13.44 3.23
C SER A 86 -12.56 -12.68 4.29
N ARG A 87 -12.55 -13.11 5.56
CA ARG A 87 -11.71 -12.54 6.64
C ARG A 87 -10.22 -12.48 6.31
N ARG A 88 -9.72 -13.30 5.38
CA ARG A 88 -8.32 -13.21 4.91
C ARG A 88 -8.02 -11.90 4.18
N HIS A 89 -9.03 -11.35 3.52
CA HIS A 89 -8.96 -10.15 2.69
C HIS A 89 -9.64 -8.94 3.36
N PHE A 90 -10.66 -9.18 4.19
CA PHE A 90 -11.39 -8.16 4.94
C PHE A 90 -10.88 -8.05 6.38
N ARG A 91 -9.83 -7.26 6.58
CA ARG A 91 -9.07 -7.17 7.84
C ARG A 91 -9.43 -5.97 8.72
N LEU A 92 -10.22 -5.02 8.18
CA LEU A 92 -10.60 -3.77 8.85
C LEU A 92 -11.17 -4.01 10.26
N PRO A 93 -12.16 -4.91 10.49
CA PRO A 93 -12.67 -5.17 11.84
C PRO A 93 -11.60 -5.64 12.83
N GLY A 94 -10.69 -6.52 12.40
CA GLY A 94 -9.66 -7.08 13.28
C GLY A 94 -8.63 -6.03 13.73
N LEU A 95 -8.36 -5.03 12.90
CA LEU A 95 -7.44 -3.92 13.18
C LEU A 95 -8.08 -2.86 14.07
N VAL A 96 -9.36 -2.56 13.87
CA VAL A 96 -10.09 -1.53 14.61
C VAL A 96 -10.47 -2.00 16.02
N ARG A 97 -10.82 -3.28 16.19
CA ARG A 97 -11.41 -3.81 17.43
C ARG A 97 -10.60 -3.53 18.72
N PRO A 98 -9.26 -3.67 18.76
CA PRO A 98 -8.48 -3.31 19.95
C PRO A 98 -8.54 -1.82 20.28
N VAL A 99 -8.54 -0.95 19.26
CA VAL A 99 -8.64 0.50 19.43
C VAL A 99 -10.04 0.87 19.92
N ALA A 100 -11.07 0.28 19.31
CA ALA A 100 -12.46 0.47 19.73
C ALA A 100 -12.69 0.05 21.19
N ARG A 101 -12.08 -1.05 21.63
CA ARG A 101 -12.17 -1.50 23.04
C ARG A 101 -11.52 -0.51 24.02
N SER A 102 -10.34 0.02 23.68
CA SER A 102 -9.68 1.06 24.49
C SER A 102 -10.55 2.30 24.56
N LEU A 103 -11.02 2.76 23.40
CA LEU A 103 -11.90 3.93 23.29
C LEU A 103 -13.17 3.73 24.12
N ALA A 104 -13.86 2.59 23.99
CA ALA A 104 -15.08 2.29 24.73
C ALA A 104 -14.87 2.32 26.24
N SER A 105 -13.69 1.88 26.71
CA SER A 105 -13.31 1.92 28.13
C SER A 105 -13.04 3.36 28.59
N GLU A 106 -12.39 4.17 27.76
CA GLU A 106 -12.08 5.58 28.03
C GLU A 106 -13.34 6.45 28.02
N VAL A 107 -14.17 6.34 26.98
CA VAL A 107 -15.43 7.07 26.85
C VAL A 107 -16.56 6.47 27.67
N ARG A 108 -16.40 5.27 28.24
CA ARG A 108 -17.44 4.55 29.01
C ARG A 108 -18.78 4.49 28.27
N ALA A 109 -18.71 4.24 26.97
CA ALA A 109 -19.85 4.21 26.08
C ALA A 109 -19.61 3.16 24.98
N PRO A 110 -20.67 2.60 24.40
CA PRO A 110 -20.57 1.70 23.26
C PRO A 110 -19.81 2.32 22.09
N VAL A 111 -18.87 1.55 21.55
CA VAL A 111 -18.11 1.90 20.35
C VAL A 111 -18.28 0.83 19.31
N TRP A 112 -18.65 1.21 18.09
CA TRP A 112 -18.85 0.27 17.00
C TRP A 112 -18.21 0.76 15.71
N LEU A 113 -17.94 -0.20 14.81
CA LEU A 113 -17.37 0.05 13.50
C LEU A 113 -18.46 -0.07 12.44
N ALA A 114 -18.66 1.00 11.67
CA ALA A 114 -19.38 0.95 10.42
C ALA A 114 -18.38 0.78 9.26
N VAL A 115 -18.69 -0.10 8.32
CA VAL A 115 -17.85 -0.38 7.15
C VAL A 115 -18.54 0.14 5.91
N PHE A 116 -17.78 0.84 5.06
CA PHE A 116 -18.27 1.36 3.79
C PHE A 116 -17.92 0.43 2.63
N ASP A 117 -18.89 0.16 1.76
CA ASP A 117 -18.66 -0.50 0.47
C ASP A 117 -18.87 0.52 -0.67
N PRO A 118 -17.84 0.89 -1.44
CA PRO A 118 -17.95 1.89 -2.50
C PRO A 118 -18.85 1.46 -3.67
N SER A 119 -19.29 0.20 -3.73
CA SER A 119 -20.27 -0.27 -4.71
C SER A 119 -21.71 0.19 -4.40
N GLY A 120 -21.95 0.87 -3.28
CA GLY A 120 -23.25 1.45 -2.96
C GLY A 120 -23.21 2.57 -1.91
N PRO A 121 -24.31 3.31 -1.78
CA PRO A 121 -24.42 4.40 -0.80
C PRO A 121 -24.82 3.86 0.58
N TYR A 122 -24.12 2.83 1.08
CA TYR A 122 -24.45 2.17 2.34
C TYR A 122 -23.24 1.91 3.21
N VAL A 123 -23.45 1.93 4.53
CA VAL A 123 -22.54 1.38 5.53
C VAL A 123 -23.19 0.19 6.22
N TRP A 124 -22.39 -0.69 6.81
CA TRP A 124 -22.92 -1.76 7.66
C TRP A 124 -22.13 -1.94 8.95
N ALA A 125 -22.83 -2.28 10.03
CA ALA A 125 -22.24 -2.46 11.35
C ALA A 125 -21.43 -3.77 11.44
N ALA A 126 -20.12 -3.66 11.65
CA ALA A 126 -19.23 -4.82 11.62
C ALA A 126 -18.95 -5.47 12.98
N PHE A 127 -18.86 -4.67 14.04
CA PHE A 127 -18.80 -5.13 15.42
C PHE A 127 -19.12 -3.97 16.37
N GLU A 128 -19.41 -4.32 17.62
CA GLU A 128 -19.57 -3.41 18.75
C GLU A 128 -18.66 -3.85 19.92
N GLU A 129 -18.12 -2.88 20.65
CA GLU A 129 -17.44 -3.04 21.93
C GLU A 129 -18.17 -2.18 22.98
N SER A 130 -18.87 -2.84 23.90
CA SER A 130 -19.73 -2.19 24.89
C SER A 130 -19.37 -2.65 26.30
N PRO A 131 -18.61 -1.84 27.07
CA PRO A 131 -18.24 -2.21 28.42
C PRO A 131 -19.48 -2.17 29.33
N GLY A 132 -19.96 -3.35 29.73
CA GLY A 132 -20.98 -3.50 30.77
C GLY A 132 -22.44 -3.42 30.32
N ALA A 133 -22.72 -3.36 29.01
CA ALA A 133 -24.08 -3.43 28.48
C ALA A 133 -24.55 -4.89 28.34
N SER A 134 -25.80 -5.17 28.71
CA SER A 134 -26.43 -6.49 28.54
C SER A 134 -27.00 -6.70 27.14
N GLU A 135 -27.32 -5.61 26.43
CA GLU A 135 -27.86 -5.62 25.07
C GLU A 135 -27.02 -4.73 24.16
N PRO A 136 -26.78 -5.15 22.90
CA PRO A 136 -26.05 -4.35 21.93
C PRO A 136 -26.86 -3.13 21.48
N ILE A 137 -26.19 -2.01 21.22
CA ILE A 137 -26.83 -0.79 20.68
C ILE A 137 -27.08 -0.94 19.18
N VAL A 138 -26.20 -1.62 18.45
CA VAL A 138 -26.36 -1.84 17.01
C VAL A 138 -26.41 -3.32 16.65
N GLN A 139 -27.29 -3.68 15.72
CA GLN A 139 -27.34 -5.03 15.18
C GLN A 139 -26.18 -5.25 14.20
N ILE A 140 -25.31 -6.21 14.49
CA ILE A 140 -24.19 -6.55 13.60
C ILE A 140 -24.73 -7.07 12.26
N GLY A 141 -24.23 -6.49 11.17
CA GLY A 141 -24.66 -6.76 9.81
C GLY A 141 -25.79 -5.87 9.31
N LEU A 142 -26.35 -4.98 10.15
CA LEU A 142 -27.34 -4.00 9.72
C LEU A 142 -26.73 -3.08 8.67
N GLU A 143 -27.38 -2.98 7.51
CA GLU A 143 -27.01 -2.10 6.39
C GLU A 143 -27.87 -0.84 6.43
N GLU A 144 -27.24 0.34 6.36
CA GLU A 144 -27.91 1.63 6.44
C GLU A 144 -27.44 2.58 5.32
N PRO A 145 -28.32 3.43 4.77
CA PRO A 145 -27.93 4.49 3.85
C PRO A 145 -26.92 5.47 4.45
N LEU A 146 -26.05 6.05 3.61
CA LEU A 146 -25.10 7.08 4.07
C LEU A 146 -25.77 8.31 4.72
N THR A 147 -27.06 8.54 4.46
CA THR A 147 -27.81 9.70 4.97
C THR A 147 -28.60 9.42 6.25
N ALA A 148 -28.62 8.18 6.75
CA ALA A 148 -29.51 7.75 7.82
C ALA A 148 -28.98 8.03 9.24
N GLY A 149 -27.69 8.31 9.40
CA GLY A 149 -27.13 8.52 10.73
C GLY A 149 -25.66 8.92 10.74
N ALA A 150 -25.13 9.14 11.93
CA ALA A 150 -23.77 9.67 12.13
C ALA A 150 -22.70 8.87 11.35
N ALA A 151 -22.81 7.54 11.37
CA ALA A 151 -21.87 6.63 10.69
C ALA A 151 -21.79 6.89 9.19
N GLY A 152 -22.95 6.90 8.54
CA GLY A 152 -23.09 7.18 7.12
C GLY A 152 -22.64 8.60 6.76
N LEU A 153 -23.04 9.60 7.55
CA LEU A 153 -22.71 11.00 7.30
C LEU A 153 -21.21 11.27 7.39
N ALA A 154 -20.50 10.60 8.30
CA ALA A 154 -19.05 10.72 8.41
C ALA A 154 -18.34 10.18 7.16
N VAL A 155 -18.85 9.08 6.60
CA VAL A 155 -18.38 8.53 5.31
C VAL A 155 -18.74 9.46 4.15
N LEU A 156 -19.97 9.96 4.09
CA LEU A 156 -20.47 10.84 3.04
C LEU A 156 -19.66 12.14 2.95
N ALA A 157 -19.33 12.74 4.10
CA ALA A 157 -18.50 13.93 4.16
C ALA A 157 -17.12 13.71 3.49
N ALA A 158 -16.54 12.52 3.68
CA ALA A 158 -15.26 12.16 3.07
C ALA A 158 -15.39 11.87 1.57
N THR A 159 -16.50 11.30 1.10
CA THR A 159 -16.70 11.03 -0.34
C THR A 159 -16.96 12.30 -1.15
N VAL A 160 -17.62 13.30 -0.57
CA VAL A 160 -17.97 14.54 -1.29
C VAL A 160 -16.81 15.54 -1.34
N SER A 161 -15.81 15.41 -0.46
CA SER A 161 -14.68 16.36 -0.35
C SER A 161 -13.55 16.20 -1.39
N ALA A 162 -13.61 15.21 -2.30
CA ALA A 162 -12.54 14.90 -3.23
C ALA A 162 -13.00 14.94 -4.70
N GLU A 163 -12.84 16.10 -5.37
CA GLU A 163 -12.75 16.29 -6.83
C GLU A 163 -13.86 15.74 -7.77
N GLN A 164 -14.97 15.21 -7.27
CA GLN A 164 -16.07 14.68 -8.10
C GLN A 164 -17.42 15.36 -7.83
N THR A 165 -17.51 16.65 -8.17
CA THR A 165 -18.79 17.30 -8.50
C THR A 165 -19.21 16.94 -9.93
N GLU A 166 -19.41 15.65 -10.22
CA GLU A 166 -20.24 15.25 -11.35
C GLU A 166 -21.41 14.41 -10.84
N ALA A 167 -22.53 15.12 -10.69
CA ALA A 167 -23.88 14.60 -10.89
C ALA A 167 -24.34 13.40 -10.04
N THR A 168 -24.22 13.48 -8.71
CA THR A 168 -25.19 12.86 -7.81
C THR A 168 -25.26 13.62 -6.50
N ASP A 169 -26.38 14.32 -6.30
CA ASP A 169 -26.85 14.86 -5.02
C ASP A 169 -26.26 16.17 -4.49
N THR A 170 -26.53 17.27 -5.21
CA THR A 170 -26.38 18.65 -4.72
C THR A 170 -27.27 18.98 -3.51
N ASP A 171 -28.22 18.12 -3.12
CA ASP A 171 -29.14 18.36 -1.99
C ASP A 171 -28.54 17.92 -0.63
N ALA A 172 -27.76 16.83 -0.62
CA ALA A 172 -27.15 16.29 0.60
C ALA A 172 -26.07 17.20 1.21
N THR A 173 -25.29 17.90 0.39
CA THR A 173 -24.26 18.85 0.88
C THR A 173 -24.88 20.06 1.58
N GLY A 174 -25.97 20.60 1.04
CA GLY A 174 -26.71 21.69 1.68
C GLY A 174 -27.41 21.26 2.98
N ARG A 175 -27.96 20.04 2.99
CA ARG A 175 -28.71 19.51 4.14
C ARG A 175 -27.86 19.27 5.39
N TYR A 176 -26.62 18.80 5.23
CA TYR A 176 -25.74 18.40 6.35
C TYR A 176 -24.48 19.27 6.49
N GLN A 177 -24.52 20.50 5.96
CA GLN A 177 -23.35 21.37 5.91
C GLN A 177 -22.78 21.66 7.31
N ALA A 178 -23.65 21.84 8.32
CA ALA A 178 -23.21 22.14 9.68
C ALA A 178 -22.43 20.97 10.30
N GLU A 179 -22.88 19.74 10.07
CA GLU A 179 -22.22 18.51 10.52
C GLU A 179 -20.89 18.32 9.81
N PHE A 180 -20.84 18.61 8.50
CA PHE A 180 -19.61 18.51 7.71
C PHE A 180 -18.58 19.58 8.11
N ASP A 181 -19.01 20.81 8.36
CA ASP A 181 -18.13 21.88 8.88
C ASP A 181 -17.58 21.52 10.26
N HIS A 182 -18.42 20.94 11.12
CA HIS A 182 -18.00 20.46 12.43
C HIS A 182 -16.99 19.31 12.30
N LEU A 183 -17.25 18.34 11.42
CA LEU A 183 -16.32 17.25 11.12
C LEU A 183 -14.98 17.77 10.61
N ALA A 184 -14.99 18.72 9.67
CA ALA A 184 -13.76 19.30 9.12
C ALA A 184 -12.93 20.04 10.19
N LYS A 185 -13.61 20.72 11.12
CA LYS A 185 -12.94 21.51 12.17
C LYS A 185 -12.49 20.69 13.38
N HIS A 186 -13.28 19.70 13.78
CA HIS A 186 -13.10 18.98 15.05
C HIS A 186 -12.76 17.50 14.86
N GLY A 187 -12.86 16.99 13.64
CA GLY A 187 -12.51 15.61 13.29
C GLY A 187 -13.55 14.57 13.68
N PHE A 188 -14.74 14.99 14.11
CA PHE A 188 -15.93 14.15 14.29
C PHE A 188 -17.21 14.97 14.05
N LEU A 189 -18.32 14.29 13.77
CA LEU A 189 -19.67 14.88 13.78
C LEU A 189 -20.53 14.23 14.86
N ALA A 190 -21.63 14.90 15.22
CA ALA A 190 -22.66 14.41 16.12
C ALA A 190 -23.99 14.41 15.38
N TYR A 191 -24.77 13.34 15.49
CA TYR A 191 -26.08 13.25 14.84
C TYR A 191 -27.06 12.46 15.72
N PRO A 192 -28.30 12.94 15.94
CA PRO A 192 -29.34 12.19 16.65
C PRO A 192 -29.68 10.90 15.90
N ASP A 193 -29.98 9.81 16.60
CA ASP A 193 -30.43 8.59 15.92
C ASP A 193 -31.86 8.78 15.39
N ASP A 194 -32.08 8.53 14.09
CA ASP A 194 -33.38 8.69 13.44
C ASP A 194 -34.41 7.66 13.97
N GLU A 195 -33.96 6.52 14.52
CA GLU A 195 -34.82 5.46 15.05
C GLU A 195 -35.00 5.52 16.58
N ASP A 196 -34.11 6.21 17.30
CA ASP A 196 -34.17 6.40 18.76
C ASP A 196 -33.77 7.83 19.18
N GLU A 197 -34.77 8.70 19.34
CA GLU A 197 -34.60 10.09 19.80
C GLU A 197 -33.92 10.22 21.18
N LEU A 198 -33.75 9.12 21.91
CA LEU A 198 -33.07 9.09 23.22
C LEU A 198 -31.56 8.90 23.11
N SER A 199 -31.00 8.76 21.90
CA SER A 199 -29.57 8.56 21.69
C SER A 199 -28.98 9.53 20.64
N VAL A 200 -27.69 9.83 20.81
CA VAL A 200 -26.91 10.63 19.86
C VAL A 200 -25.62 9.88 19.57
N SER A 201 -25.32 9.75 18.28
CA SER A 201 -24.10 9.09 17.81
C SER A 201 -23.07 10.13 17.37
N LEU A 202 -21.84 9.96 17.85
CA LEU A 202 -20.65 10.67 17.39
C LEU A 202 -19.92 9.77 16.39
N ALA A 203 -19.51 10.30 15.24
CA ALA A 203 -18.82 9.52 14.23
C ALA A 203 -17.59 10.24 13.66
N ALA A 204 -16.54 9.47 13.40
CA ALA A 204 -15.34 9.94 12.71
C ALA A 204 -14.97 8.96 11.58
N PRO A 205 -14.63 9.45 10.38
CA PRO A 205 -14.32 8.60 9.25
C PRO A 205 -12.96 7.90 9.44
N ILE A 206 -12.89 6.66 8.95
CA ILE A 206 -11.64 5.93 8.79
C ILE A 206 -11.25 6.02 7.32
N LEU A 207 -10.11 6.61 7.04
CA LEU A 207 -9.66 6.89 5.67
C LEU A 207 -8.48 6.00 5.29
N ASN A 208 -8.41 5.65 4.01
CA ASN A 208 -7.23 5.01 3.42
C ASN A 208 -6.18 6.06 2.97
N ALA A 209 -5.08 5.57 2.39
CA ALA A 209 -4.01 6.43 1.89
C ALA A 209 -4.41 7.39 0.75
N LEU A 210 -5.57 7.19 0.13
CA LEU A 210 -6.13 8.02 -0.94
C LEU A 210 -7.16 9.02 -0.41
N GLN A 211 -7.29 9.18 0.92
CA GLN A 211 -8.36 9.95 1.57
C GLN A 211 -9.76 9.43 1.25
N GLN A 212 -9.88 8.18 0.78
CA GLN A 212 -11.17 7.55 0.56
C GLN A 212 -11.64 6.87 1.86
N PRO A 213 -12.93 6.94 2.19
CA PRO A 213 -13.44 6.30 3.38
C PRO A 213 -13.44 4.77 3.23
N LEU A 214 -13.04 4.10 4.30
CA LEU A 214 -13.19 2.66 4.52
C LEU A 214 -14.41 2.34 5.41
N GLY A 215 -14.93 3.35 6.08
CA GLY A 215 -15.98 3.26 7.10
C GLY A 215 -15.86 4.38 8.11
N SER A 216 -16.49 4.21 9.27
CA SER A 216 -16.41 5.16 10.39
C SER A 216 -16.35 4.45 11.73
N LEU A 217 -15.64 5.04 12.68
CA LEU A 217 -15.74 4.66 14.08
C LEU A 217 -16.86 5.48 14.74
N VAL A 218 -17.68 4.84 15.56
CA VAL A 218 -18.89 5.46 16.13
C VAL A 218 -18.92 5.27 17.64
N VAL A 219 -19.28 6.31 18.37
CA VAL A 219 -19.57 6.30 19.81
C VAL A 219 -21.03 6.69 19.98
N THR A 220 -21.83 5.88 20.67
CA THR A 220 -23.25 6.18 20.92
C THR A 220 -23.48 6.53 22.38
N LEU A 221 -24.14 7.67 22.64
CA LEU A 221 -24.37 8.21 23.97
C LEU A 221 -25.88 8.48 24.18
N PRO A 222 -26.42 8.30 25.40
CA PRO A 222 -27.77 8.74 25.71
C PRO A 222 -27.88 10.27 25.58
N ALA A 223 -28.94 10.75 24.92
CA ALA A 223 -29.19 12.19 24.74
C ALA A 223 -29.26 12.93 26.09
N SER A 224 -29.79 12.29 27.13
CA SER A 224 -29.84 12.82 28.50
C SER A 224 -28.48 13.03 29.16
N GLN A 225 -27.43 12.39 28.65
CA GLN A 225 -26.06 12.45 29.17
C GLN A 225 -25.14 13.31 28.28
N LEU A 226 -25.65 13.83 27.16
CA LEU A 226 -24.85 14.56 26.18
C LEU A 226 -24.81 16.07 26.50
N THR A 227 -23.89 16.47 27.37
CA THR A 227 -23.53 17.90 27.49
C THR A 227 -22.54 18.31 26.39
N LYS A 228 -22.36 19.61 26.16
CA LYS A 228 -21.37 20.12 25.19
C LYS A 228 -19.95 19.66 25.54
N GLU A 229 -19.62 19.67 26.82
CA GLU A 229 -18.33 19.24 27.34
C GLU A 229 -18.12 17.75 27.10
N ARG A 230 -19.15 16.92 27.34
CA ARG A 230 -19.09 15.49 27.13
C ARG A 230 -18.96 15.11 25.67
N ALA A 231 -19.70 15.80 24.79
CA ALA A 231 -19.60 15.62 23.35
C ALA A 231 -18.20 16.00 22.83
N ALA A 232 -17.62 17.10 23.31
CA ALA A 232 -16.27 17.52 22.94
C ALA A 232 -15.19 16.54 23.42
N GLU A 233 -15.29 16.06 24.65
CA GLU A 233 -14.35 15.07 25.22
C GLU A 233 -14.40 13.74 24.46
N ALA A 234 -15.59 13.16 24.31
CA ALA A 234 -15.78 11.88 23.62
C ALA A 234 -15.43 11.99 22.14
N GLY A 235 -15.80 13.08 21.49
CA GLY A 235 -15.50 13.34 20.09
C GLY A 235 -14.01 13.54 19.80
N ALA A 236 -13.27 14.20 20.70
CA ALA A 236 -11.82 14.32 20.58
C ALA A 236 -11.11 12.96 20.70
N LEU A 237 -11.51 12.13 21.66
CA LEU A 237 -10.99 10.77 21.81
C LEU A 237 -11.33 9.90 20.59
N LEU A 238 -12.57 9.98 20.11
CA LEU A 238 -13.04 9.29 18.91
C LEU A 238 -12.23 9.69 17.67
N SER A 239 -12.06 11.00 17.44
CA SER A 239 -11.30 11.52 16.30
C SER A 239 -9.84 11.07 16.35
N ALA A 240 -9.20 11.13 17.53
CA ALA A 240 -7.85 10.63 17.72
C ALA A 240 -7.75 9.12 17.44
N ALA A 241 -8.72 8.32 17.89
CA ALA A 241 -8.79 6.89 17.61
C ALA A 241 -8.95 6.60 16.10
N ALA A 242 -9.91 7.25 15.43
CA ALA A 242 -10.15 7.11 14.00
C ALA A 242 -8.94 7.53 13.16
N ARG A 243 -8.24 8.60 13.57
CA ARG A 243 -6.99 9.04 12.93
C ARG A 243 -5.87 8.01 13.09
N ARG A 244 -5.68 7.44 14.29
CA ARG A 244 -4.69 6.38 14.53
C ARG A 244 -4.95 5.16 13.64
N ILE A 245 -6.21 4.75 13.54
CA ILE A 245 -6.63 3.67 12.65
C ILE A 245 -6.31 4.04 11.19
N SER A 246 -6.74 5.22 10.74
CA SER A 246 -6.52 5.69 9.36
C SER A 246 -5.04 5.71 8.97
N ILE A 247 -4.14 6.11 9.87
CA ILE A 247 -2.68 6.07 9.64
C ILE A 247 -2.19 4.63 9.37
N SER A 248 -2.73 3.63 10.07
CA SER A 248 -2.42 2.23 9.81
C SER A 248 -2.85 1.78 8.41
N PHE A 249 -4.00 2.27 7.91
CA PHE A 249 -4.50 2.01 6.55
C PHE A 249 -3.91 2.95 5.47
N ALA A 250 -3.22 4.01 5.87
CA ALA A 250 -2.62 5.01 4.97
C ALA A 250 -1.18 4.68 4.54
N THR A 251 -0.62 3.57 5.00
CA THR A 251 0.81 3.26 4.86
C THR A 251 1.13 2.75 3.44
N ARG A 252 1.41 3.69 2.51
CA ARG A 252 1.94 3.37 1.18
C ARG A 252 3.39 2.87 1.28
N PHE A 253 3.70 1.79 0.57
CA PHE A 253 5.07 1.37 0.29
C PHE A 253 5.41 1.71 -1.16
N LEU A 254 6.09 2.84 -1.35
CA LEU A 254 6.42 3.35 -2.68
C LEU A 254 7.60 2.58 -3.27
N ILE A 255 7.33 1.82 -4.33
CA ILE A 255 8.33 1.09 -5.08
C ILE A 255 8.68 1.94 -6.31
N GLY A 256 9.86 2.56 -6.24
CA GLY A 256 10.45 3.30 -7.35
C GLY A 256 11.05 2.39 -8.43
N SER A 257 11.61 3.02 -9.45
CA SER A 257 12.15 2.38 -10.65
C SER A 257 13.62 1.98 -10.60
N ASP A 258 14.37 2.58 -9.67
CA ASP A 258 15.53 2.05 -8.99
C ASP A 258 15.27 0.61 -8.46
N ALA A 259 14.00 0.26 -8.25
CA ALA A 259 13.51 -1.09 -8.03
C ALA A 259 12.50 -1.57 -9.11
N ALA A 260 12.35 -0.93 -10.27
CA ALA A 260 11.34 -1.30 -11.30
C ALA A 260 11.52 -2.73 -11.79
N SER A 261 12.76 -3.17 -11.91
CA SER A 261 13.09 -4.56 -12.24
C SER A 261 12.97 -5.52 -11.03
N SER A 262 12.84 -4.97 -9.83
CA SER A 262 12.65 -5.63 -8.53
C SER A 262 11.20 -5.56 -8.02
N GLN A 263 10.26 -4.97 -8.79
CA GLN A 263 8.86 -4.79 -8.40
C GLN A 263 8.19 -6.07 -7.90
N PRO A 264 8.31 -7.23 -8.59
CA PRO A 264 7.74 -8.48 -8.08
C PRO A 264 8.32 -8.88 -6.71
N GLY A 265 9.64 -8.71 -6.51
CA GLY A 265 10.29 -8.99 -5.22
C GLY A 265 9.88 -8.01 -4.12
N MET A 266 9.71 -6.73 -4.45
CA MET A 266 9.25 -5.71 -3.49
C MET A 266 7.76 -5.87 -3.14
N GLN A 267 6.93 -6.31 -4.10
CA GLN A 267 5.55 -6.72 -3.85
C GLN A 267 5.50 -7.93 -2.92
N THR A 268 6.34 -8.94 -3.15
CA THR A 268 6.43 -10.10 -2.26
C THR A 268 6.90 -9.70 -0.86
N LEU A 269 7.92 -8.84 -0.76
CA LEU A 269 8.36 -8.30 0.52
C LEU A 269 7.21 -7.57 1.23
N ALA A 270 6.49 -6.68 0.54
CA ALA A 270 5.33 -5.99 1.08
C ALA A 270 4.25 -6.96 1.59
N ASN A 271 3.97 -8.02 0.81
CA ASN A 271 3.02 -9.05 1.17
C ASN A 271 3.47 -9.85 2.40
N ILE A 272 4.74 -10.29 2.46
CA ILE A 272 5.31 -11.02 3.61
C ILE A 272 5.23 -10.15 4.87
N LEU A 273 5.64 -8.88 4.77
CA LEU A 273 5.55 -7.92 5.87
C LEU A 273 4.10 -7.74 6.33
N ARG A 274 3.15 -7.62 5.39
CA ARG A 274 1.70 -7.55 5.67
C ARG A 274 1.16 -8.81 6.35
N PHE A 275 1.63 -10.00 5.99
CA PHE A 275 1.14 -11.25 6.57
C PHE A 275 1.64 -11.51 7.99
N LYS A 276 2.82 -11.00 8.34
CA LYS A 276 3.50 -11.33 9.61
C LYS A 276 3.50 -10.21 10.63
N ASN A 277 3.25 -8.96 10.22
CA ASN A 277 3.17 -7.83 11.14
C ASN A 277 1.75 -7.24 11.15
N ASN A 278 1.01 -7.52 12.23
CA ASN A 278 -0.35 -7.00 12.44
C ASN A 278 -0.41 -5.47 12.60
N ARG A 279 0.74 -4.79 12.68
CA ARG A 279 0.88 -3.34 12.77
C ARG A 279 1.22 -2.67 11.43
N LEU A 280 1.58 -3.45 10.39
CA LEU A 280 1.97 -2.95 9.08
C LEU A 280 0.95 -3.34 8.03
N GLU A 281 0.20 -2.36 7.50
CA GLU A 281 -0.53 -2.53 6.25
C GLU A 281 0.20 -1.80 5.13
N LEU A 282 1.11 -2.50 4.45
CA LEU A 282 1.85 -1.99 3.31
C LEU A 282 1.06 -2.23 2.03
N THR A 283 0.62 -1.15 1.39
CA THR A 283 0.14 -1.24 0.01
C THR A 283 1.27 -0.83 -0.94
N PRO A 284 1.85 -1.78 -1.69
CA PRO A 284 2.86 -1.47 -2.68
C PRO A 284 2.27 -0.60 -3.78
N TRP A 285 2.94 0.51 -4.05
CA TRP A 285 2.49 1.51 -5.01
C TRP A 285 3.62 1.86 -5.96
N ARG A 286 3.33 1.97 -7.24
CA ARG A 286 4.30 2.46 -8.22
C ARG A 286 4.34 3.97 -8.16
N SER A 287 5.42 4.54 -7.63
CA SER A 287 5.68 5.97 -7.71
C SER A 287 6.58 6.28 -8.90
N GLY A 288 6.49 7.51 -9.42
CA GLY A 288 7.50 8.07 -10.31
C GLY A 288 8.86 8.23 -9.61
N GLY A 289 9.89 8.53 -10.40
CA GLY A 289 11.32 8.62 -10.07
C GLY A 289 11.69 9.08 -8.66
N SER A 290 12.07 10.34 -8.50
CA SER A 290 12.65 10.90 -7.27
C SER A 290 11.60 11.47 -6.29
N ASP A 291 10.41 11.84 -6.78
CA ASP A 291 9.31 12.45 -5.99
C ASP A 291 8.88 11.61 -4.77
N LYS A 292 9.07 10.29 -4.85
CA LYS A 292 8.78 9.36 -3.76
C LYS A 292 9.46 9.73 -2.44
N LEU A 293 10.66 10.29 -2.50
CA LEU A 293 11.37 10.73 -1.29
C LEU A 293 10.72 11.98 -0.69
N GLY A 294 10.13 12.84 -1.52
CA GLY A 294 9.28 13.95 -1.08
C GLY A 294 8.03 13.46 -0.34
N GLU A 295 7.36 12.42 -0.86
CA GLU A 295 6.19 11.83 -0.18
C GLU A 295 6.54 11.24 1.19
N ILE A 296 7.69 10.59 1.35
CA ILE A 296 8.16 10.11 2.65
C ILE A 296 8.47 11.29 3.58
N ASN A 297 9.23 12.27 3.10
CA ASN A 297 9.61 13.45 3.89
C ASN A 297 8.38 14.23 4.38
N ASP A 298 7.35 14.31 3.56
CA ASP A 298 6.12 15.04 3.88
C ASP A 298 5.11 14.19 4.69
N GLY A 299 5.43 12.91 4.97
CA GLY A 299 4.56 12.00 5.72
C GLY A 299 3.35 11.47 4.92
N ARG A 300 3.35 11.62 3.59
CA ARG A 300 2.29 11.10 2.68
C ARG A 300 2.49 9.62 2.33
N ALA A 301 3.68 9.09 2.55
CA ALA A 301 3.98 7.66 2.42
C ALA A 301 4.84 7.18 3.59
N ALA A 302 4.86 5.86 3.80
CA ALA A 302 5.50 5.28 4.97
C ALA A 302 6.90 4.73 4.69
N TYR A 303 7.04 4.02 3.58
CA TYR A 303 8.30 3.44 3.17
C TYR A 303 8.50 3.67 1.68
N ALA A 304 9.74 3.87 1.26
CA ALA A 304 10.10 3.88 -0.15
C ALA A 304 11.40 3.11 -0.39
N THR A 305 11.59 2.61 -1.61
CA THR A 305 12.92 2.20 -2.06
C THR A 305 13.74 3.42 -2.44
N ALA A 306 15.06 3.39 -2.26
CA ALA A 306 15.97 4.43 -2.77
C ALA A 306 17.35 3.83 -3.02
N VAL A 307 18.16 4.42 -3.89
CA VAL A 307 19.60 4.07 -3.95
C VAL A 307 20.43 5.05 -3.12
N GLY A 308 21.57 4.57 -2.61
CA GLY A 308 22.47 5.37 -1.77
C GLY A 308 22.89 6.70 -2.40
N SER A 309 23.15 6.71 -3.71
CA SER A 309 23.51 7.94 -4.43
C SER A 309 22.39 8.99 -4.40
N ALA A 310 21.15 8.58 -4.64
CA ALA A 310 19.98 9.46 -4.57
C ALA A 310 19.73 9.98 -3.15
N LEU A 311 20.07 9.21 -2.11
CA LEU A 311 19.96 9.67 -0.71
C LEU A 311 20.98 10.75 -0.36
N ASN A 312 22.17 10.71 -0.97
CA ASN A 312 23.14 11.77 -0.79
C ASN A 312 22.75 13.02 -1.59
N ASP A 313 22.14 12.83 -2.76
CA ASP A 313 21.62 13.93 -3.57
C ASP A 313 20.50 14.68 -2.88
N VAL A 314 19.55 13.93 -2.31
CA VAL A 314 18.41 14.51 -1.61
C VAL A 314 18.84 15.23 -0.33
N ARG A 315 19.88 14.77 0.37
CA ARG A 315 20.39 15.47 1.56
C ARG A 315 21.14 16.75 1.20
N ARG A 316 21.74 16.83 0.01
CA ARG A 316 22.40 18.04 -0.49
C ARG A 316 21.46 19.01 -1.20
N GLY A 317 20.26 18.57 -1.58
CA GLY A 317 19.33 19.38 -2.39
C GLY A 317 19.87 19.64 -3.79
N VAL A 318 20.49 18.64 -4.41
CA VAL A 318 20.94 18.72 -5.80
C VAL A 318 19.98 17.96 -6.71
N ALA A 319 19.98 18.32 -8.00
CA ALA A 319 19.11 17.71 -9.01
C ALA A 319 19.07 16.17 -8.88
N PRO A 320 17.87 15.56 -8.90
CA PRO A 320 16.57 16.15 -9.25
C PRO A 320 15.84 16.85 -8.09
N PHE A 321 16.46 16.95 -6.91
CA PHE A 321 15.81 17.52 -5.72
C PHE A 321 16.03 19.04 -5.65
N PRO A 322 14.96 19.86 -5.61
CA PRO A 322 15.10 21.32 -5.59
C PRO A 322 15.56 21.87 -4.24
N ARG A 323 15.45 21.07 -3.16
CA ARG A 323 15.85 21.42 -1.80
C ARG A 323 16.24 20.17 -1.01
N PRO A 324 17.04 20.31 0.06
CA PRO A 324 17.30 19.20 0.98
C PRO A 324 16.01 18.60 1.59
N LEU A 325 15.95 17.28 1.71
CA LEU A 325 14.94 16.58 2.51
C LEU A 325 15.57 16.02 3.79
N GLU A 326 15.19 16.58 4.93
CA GLU A 326 15.88 16.36 6.21
C GLU A 326 15.26 15.22 7.04
N ARG A 327 13.97 14.94 6.84
CA ARG A 327 13.19 13.99 7.64
C ARG A 327 13.41 12.53 7.27
N LEU A 328 14.17 12.25 6.21
CA LEU A 328 14.40 10.88 5.75
C LEU A 328 15.31 10.11 6.71
N ARG A 329 15.03 8.82 6.89
CA ARG A 329 15.90 7.84 7.57
C ARG A 329 15.99 6.54 6.80
N THR A 330 17.16 5.90 6.81
CA THR A 330 17.36 4.57 6.21
C THR A 330 16.90 3.46 7.16
N VAL A 331 16.31 2.40 6.61
CA VAL A 331 15.76 1.27 7.37
C VAL A 331 16.60 0.01 7.18
N THR A 332 16.85 -0.40 5.94
CA THR A 332 17.69 -1.57 5.62
C THR A 332 18.22 -1.47 4.20
N ALA A 333 19.37 -2.06 3.92
CA ALA A 333 19.83 -2.32 2.56
C ALA A 333 19.37 -3.71 2.09
N LEU A 334 19.02 -3.80 0.79
CA LEU A 334 18.41 -4.98 0.19
C LEU A 334 19.30 -5.71 -0.82
N MET A 335 20.09 -4.98 -1.62
CA MET A 335 21.05 -5.55 -2.58
C MET A 335 21.92 -4.44 -3.18
N PRO A 336 23.14 -4.75 -3.62
CA PRO A 336 23.92 -3.84 -4.46
C PRO A 336 23.33 -3.77 -5.88
N LEU A 337 23.18 -2.56 -6.42
CA LEU A 337 22.84 -2.35 -7.82
C LEU A 337 24.06 -1.83 -8.56
N GLN A 338 24.54 -2.59 -9.53
CA GLN A 338 25.72 -2.28 -10.33
C GLN A 338 25.29 -1.57 -11.62
N LEU A 339 26.08 -0.58 -12.05
CA LEU A 339 25.84 0.13 -13.30
C LEU A 339 26.19 -0.79 -14.47
N HIS A 340 25.20 -1.06 -15.31
CA HIS A 340 25.33 -1.78 -16.55
C HIS A 340 25.23 -0.79 -17.71
N ILE A 341 26.27 -0.74 -18.55
CA ILE A 341 26.26 -0.07 -19.84
C ILE A 341 26.35 -1.15 -20.91
N LEU A 342 25.20 -1.51 -21.51
CA LEU A 342 25.09 -2.57 -22.51
C LEU A 342 25.28 -1.93 -23.88
N VAL A 343 26.37 -2.25 -24.57
CA VAL A 343 26.65 -1.82 -25.94
C VAL A 343 26.35 -2.97 -26.88
N ALA A 344 25.62 -2.71 -27.97
CA ALA A 344 25.32 -3.75 -28.95
C ALA A 344 26.61 -4.40 -29.50
N ALA A 345 26.62 -5.73 -29.63
CA ALA A 345 27.84 -6.48 -29.96
C ALA A 345 28.22 -6.42 -31.44
N ASP A 346 27.30 -5.97 -32.30
CA ASP A 346 27.49 -5.67 -33.72
C ASP A 346 28.26 -4.37 -33.96
N LEU A 347 28.43 -3.53 -32.94
CA LEU A 347 29.24 -2.32 -32.99
C LEU A 347 30.72 -2.62 -32.70
N PRO A 348 31.67 -1.80 -33.19
CA PRO A 348 33.07 -1.90 -32.80
C PRO A 348 33.25 -1.70 -31.28
N PRO A 349 34.38 -2.11 -30.68
CA PRO A 349 34.73 -1.68 -29.33
C PRO A 349 34.71 -0.16 -29.20
N VAL A 350 34.17 0.33 -28.08
CA VAL A 350 33.99 1.76 -27.78
C VAL A 350 34.48 2.03 -26.36
N SER A 351 35.01 3.23 -26.13
CA SER A 351 35.26 3.78 -24.79
C SER A 351 33.99 4.46 -24.24
N PHE A 352 34.04 4.94 -22.99
CA PHE A 352 32.93 5.72 -22.45
C PHE A 352 32.66 7.02 -23.25
N ILE A 353 33.71 7.67 -23.75
CA ILE A 353 33.58 8.93 -24.52
C ILE A 353 32.95 8.67 -25.90
N ASP A 354 33.23 7.52 -26.52
CA ASP A 354 32.66 7.15 -27.82
C ASP A 354 31.14 6.96 -27.78
N LEU A 355 30.53 6.80 -26.60
CA LEU A 355 29.08 6.71 -26.43
C LEU A 355 28.35 7.94 -26.99
N ALA A 356 28.99 9.10 -27.03
CA ALA A 356 28.43 10.33 -27.60
C ALA A 356 28.10 10.20 -29.11
N ARG A 357 28.72 9.25 -29.83
CA ARG A 357 28.44 8.96 -31.25
C ARG A 357 27.30 7.97 -31.44
N LEU A 358 26.74 7.43 -30.36
CA LEU A 358 25.77 6.34 -30.37
C LEU A 358 24.41 6.80 -29.87
N ARG A 359 23.38 5.99 -30.15
CA ARG A 359 22.01 6.20 -29.65
C ARG A 359 21.87 5.51 -28.29
N VAL A 360 22.01 6.27 -27.22
CA VAL A 360 22.04 5.78 -25.84
C VAL A 360 20.71 6.05 -25.15
N SER A 361 20.17 5.05 -24.46
CA SER A 361 19.11 5.26 -23.47
C SER A 361 19.70 5.33 -22.06
N ALA A 362 19.63 6.50 -21.43
CA ALA A 362 20.11 6.76 -20.07
C ALA A 362 19.12 6.32 -18.96
N GLY A 363 17.92 5.89 -19.35
CA GLY A 363 16.79 5.67 -18.44
C GLY A 363 15.97 6.94 -18.23
N GLU A 364 14.85 6.86 -17.52
CA GLU A 364 13.95 8.00 -17.30
C GLU A 364 14.67 9.13 -16.53
N ARG A 365 14.42 10.40 -16.93
CA ARG A 365 15.27 11.55 -16.56
C ARG A 365 15.42 11.77 -15.05
N ASP A 366 14.33 11.65 -14.30
CA ASP A 366 14.33 11.96 -12.87
C ASP A 366 14.75 10.77 -11.98
N TYR A 367 15.36 9.75 -12.59
CA TYR A 367 15.68 8.48 -11.94
C TYR A 367 17.17 8.42 -11.65
N ALA A 368 17.53 7.68 -10.59
CA ALA A 368 18.92 7.58 -10.15
C ALA A 368 19.88 7.09 -11.25
N THR A 369 19.43 6.22 -12.16
CA THR A 369 20.24 5.79 -13.31
C THR A 369 20.61 6.95 -14.23
N ALA A 370 19.64 7.77 -14.63
CA ALA A 370 19.87 8.88 -15.55
C ALA A 370 20.72 9.97 -14.88
N VAL A 371 20.43 10.28 -13.62
CA VAL A 371 21.21 11.21 -12.81
C VAL A 371 22.67 10.74 -12.68
N LEU A 372 22.88 9.44 -12.40
CA LEU A 372 24.20 8.83 -12.33
C LEU A 372 24.94 8.93 -13.68
N TYR A 373 24.27 8.60 -14.77
CA TYR A 373 24.86 8.62 -16.11
C TYR A 373 25.24 10.04 -16.55
N LEU A 374 24.38 11.03 -16.32
CA LEU A 374 24.65 12.44 -16.61
C LEU A 374 25.86 12.98 -15.84
N ARG A 375 26.06 12.53 -14.60
CA ARG A 375 27.24 12.92 -13.83
C ARG A 375 28.51 12.22 -14.31
N LEU A 376 28.42 10.94 -14.69
CA LEU A 376 29.54 10.24 -15.34
C LEU A 376 29.93 10.91 -16.65
N MET A 377 28.95 11.35 -17.45
CA MET A 377 29.19 12.16 -18.64
C MET A 377 29.93 13.45 -18.28
N ALA A 378 29.43 14.22 -17.31
CA ALA A 378 30.07 15.47 -16.90
C ALA A 378 31.53 15.26 -16.44
N GLU A 379 31.79 14.20 -15.67
CA GLU A 379 33.14 13.82 -15.23
C GLU A 379 34.04 13.44 -16.40
N ALA A 380 33.48 12.76 -17.42
CA ALA A 380 34.18 12.45 -18.66
C ALA A 380 34.28 13.64 -19.64
N GLY A 381 33.83 14.85 -19.24
CA GLY A 381 33.86 16.05 -20.08
C GLY A 381 32.78 16.08 -21.17
N LEU A 382 31.72 15.29 -21.04
CA LEU A 382 30.58 15.21 -21.94
C LEU A 382 29.32 15.86 -21.36
N ASN A 383 28.47 16.40 -22.23
CA ASN A 383 27.11 16.82 -21.94
C ASN A 383 26.13 16.29 -23.00
N GLU A 384 24.82 16.49 -22.80
CA GLU A 384 23.80 16.02 -23.75
C GLU A 384 23.99 16.59 -25.16
N ALA A 385 24.46 17.83 -25.30
CA ALA A 385 24.70 18.47 -26.59
C ALA A 385 25.91 17.90 -27.35
N ASP A 386 26.84 17.20 -26.66
CA ASP A 386 27.90 16.45 -27.35
C ASP A 386 27.33 15.31 -28.21
N PHE A 387 26.21 14.70 -27.80
CA PHE A 387 25.60 13.60 -28.56
C PHE A 387 25.07 14.08 -29.90
N GLU A 388 24.34 15.20 -29.90
CA GLU A 388 23.85 15.82 -31.14
C GLU A 388 25.01 16.26 -32.04
N ARG A 389 26.04 16.89 -31.48
CA ARG A 389 27.23 17.32 -32.23
C ARG A 389 27.99 16.16 -32.85
N GLN A 390 27.98 14.99 -32.21
CA GLN A 390 28.71 13.80 -32.66
C GLN A 390 27.85 12.82 -33.47
N GLY A 391 26.60 13.19 -33.79
CA GLY A 391 25.69 12.37 -34.60
C GLY A 391 25.05 11.18 -33.86
N GLY A 392 25.16 11.15 -32.53
CA GLY A 392 24.47 10.20 -31.65
C GLY A 392 23.14 10.74 -31.11
N GLY A 393 22.70 10.21 -29.97
CA GLY A 393 21.54 10.73 -29.25
C GLY A 393 21.45 10.19 -27.82
N CYS A 394 21.16 11.07 -26.86
CA CYS A 394 20.93 10.71 -25.46
C CYS A 394 19.42 10.76 -25.16
N PHE A 395 18.81 9.59 -24.97
CA PHE A 395 17.37 9.43 -24.78
C PHE A 395 17.04 9.02 -23.34
N PHE A 396 15.93 9.56 -22.82
CA PHE A 396 15.47 9.28 -21.47
C PHE A 396 14.17 8.47 -21.53
N LEU A 397 14.30 7.16 -21.64
CA LEU A 397 13.19 6.26 -21.93
C LEU A 397 12.93 5.29 -20.79
N ASP A 398 11.68 4.86 -20.65
CA ASP A 398 11.34 3.76 -19.77
C ASP A 398 11.96 2.45 -20.29
N TYR A 399 12.20 1.51 -19.38
CA TYR A 399 12.92 0.29 -19.72
C TYR A 399 12.21 -0.57 -20.78
N ARG A 400 10.87 -0.55 -20.89
CA ARG A 400 10.18 -1.37 -21.90
C ARG A 400 10.46 -0.82 -23.28
N GLU A 401 10.31 0.49 -23.44
CA GLU A 401 10.57 1.14 -24.71
C GLU A 401 12.06 1.07 -25.08
N SER A 402 12.97 1.33 -24.14
CA SER A 402 14.40 1.27 -24.41
C SER A 402 14.85 -0.12 -24.86
N ASN A 403 14.38 -1.19 -24.21
CA ASN A 403 14.71 -2.55 -24.64
C ASN A 403 14.10 -2.88 -26.00
N ARG A 404 12.87 -2.45 -26.28
CA ARG A 404 12.22 -2.66 -27.57
C ARG A 404 13.01 -2.00 -28.71
N LEU A 405 13.42 -0.75 -28.52
CA LEU A 405 14.21 -0.02 -29.51
C LEU A 405 15.62 -0.61 -29.66
N PHE A 406 16.24 -1.08 -28.57
CA PHE A 406 17.52 -1.78 -28.63
C PHE A 406 17.40 -3.10 -29.41
N GLU A 407 16.37 -3.91 -29.15
CA GLU A 407 16.09 -5.14 -29.91
C GLU A 407 15.91 -4.87 -31.41
N GLN A 408 15.30 -3.72 -31.75
CA GLN A 408 15.03 -3.31 -33.14
C GLN A 408 16.22 -2.65 -33.85
N GLY A 409 17.39 -2.51 -33.21
CA GLY A 409 18.52 -1.78 -33.81
C GLY A 409 18.31 -0.27 -33.86
N ARG A 410 17.34 0.28 -33.13
CA ARG A 410 17.01 1.72 -33.05
C ARG A 410 17.72 2.44 -31.90
N LEU A 411 18.20 1.70 -30.91
CA LEU A 411 19.16 2.15 -29.90
C LEU A 411 20.41 1.27 -29.97
N ASP A 412 21.54 1.84 -29.60
CA ASP A 412 22.85 1.20 -29.62
C ASP A 412 23.32 0.80 -28.23
N VAL A 413 22.86 1.54 -27.20
CA VAL A 413 23.33 1.40 -25.83
C VAL A 413 22.19 1.53 -24.84
N LEU A 414 22.20 0.70 -23.81
CA LEU A 414 21.30 0.78 -22.65
C LEU A 414 22.10 1.00 -21.37
N VAL A 415 21.71 2.02 -20.60
CA VAL A 415 22.27 2.30 -19.27
C VAL A 415 21.26 1.91 -18.20
N SER A 416 21.71 1.21 -17.16
CA SER A 416 20.82 0.76 -16.07
C SER A 416 21.56 0.44 -14.78
N LEU A 417 20.91 0.61 -13.63
CA LEU A 417 21.37 0.08 -12.34
C LEU A 417 20.61 -1.20 -12.01
N ASN A 418 21.31 -2.34 -11.87
CA ASN A 418 20.69 -3.63 -11.58
C ASN A 418 21.62 -4.54 -10.79
N ALA A 419 21.06 -5.49 -10.03
CA ALA A 419 21.82 -6.62 -9.50
C ALA A 419 22.05 -7.68 -10.60
N PRO A 420 23.30 -8.12 -10.84
CA PRO A 420 23.56 -9.23 -11.76
C PRO A 420 23.33 -10.59 -11.06
N PRO A 421 22.89 -11.64 -11.79
CA PRO A 421 22.52 -11.63 -13.19
C PRO A 421 21.07 -11.15 -13.35
N HIS A 422 20.84 -10.18 -14.22
CA HIS A 422 19.49 -9.68 -14.42
C HIS A 422 18.72 -10.50 -15.49
N PRO A 423 17.57 -11.15 -15.16
CA PRO A 423 16.88 -12.06 -16.08
C PRO A 423 16.46 -11.42 -17.41
N ARG A 424 16.11 -10.13 -17.37
CA ARG A 424 15.76 -9.34 -18.56
C ARG A 424 16.92 -9.28 -19.56
N TYR A 425 18.14 -9.06 -19.08
CA TYR A 425 19.30 -8.94 -19.96
C TYR A 425 19.81 -10.29 -20.43
N ARG A 426 19.60 -11.37 -19.64
CA ARG A 426 19.79 -12.74 -20.16
C ARG A 426 18.85 -13.06 -21.33
N LYS A 427 17.60 -12.61 -21.28
CA LYS A 427 16.65 -12.75 -22.40
C LYS A 427 17.00 -11.83 -23.57
N LEU A 428 17.36 -10.57 -23.29
CA LEU A 428 17.75 -9.58 -24.30
C LEU A 428 18.96 -10.03 -25.12
N ALA A 429 20.00 -10.56 -24.45
CA ALA A 429 21.22 -11.06 -25.08
C ALA A 429 20.97 -12.15 -26.14
N ARG A 430 19.87 -12.91 -26.03
CA ARG A 430 19.48 -13.93 -27.01
C ARG A 430 18.82 -13.35 -28.25
N LYS A 431 18.22 -12.16 -28.15
CA LYS A 431 17.56 -11.46 -29.26
C LYS A 431 18.51 -10.54 -30.00
N ARG A 432 19.26 -9.72 -29.26
CA ARG A 432 20.35 -8.90 -29.78
C ARG A 432 21.54 -9.01 -28.82
N PRO A 433 22.64 -9.66 -29.24
CA PRO A 433 23.84 -9.78 -28.42
C PRO A 433 24.40 -8.40 -28.05
N PHE A 434 24.94 -8.29 -26.83
CA PHE A 434 25.57 -7.08 -26.32
C PHE A 434 26.84 -7.41 -25.56
N ARG A 435 27.70 -6.41 -25.40
CA ARG A 435 28.87 -6.40 -24.52
C ARG A 435 28.62 -5.39 -23.40
N LEU A 436 29.11 -5.68 -22.21
CA LEU A 436 29.12 -4.68 -21.13
C LEU A 436 30.36 -3.81 -21.29
N LEU A 437 30.19 -2.49 -21.25
CA LEU A 437 31.29 -1.54 -21.26
C LEU A 437 31.88 -1.43 -19.85
N ALA A 438 33.18 -1.68 -19.71
CA ALA A 438 33.92 -1.42 -18.49
C ALA A 438 34.22 0.08 -18.36
N LEU A 439 34.10 0.63 -17.15
CA LEU A 439 34.52 1.99 -16.87
C LEU A 439 36.03 2.06 -16.64
N GLU A 440 36.67 3.06 -17.24
CA GLU A 440 38.09 3.34 -17.09
C GLU A 440 38.43 3.69 -15.63
N ASP A 441 39.62 3.27 -15.16
CA ASP A 441 40.03 3.43 -13.76
C ASP A 441 40.04 4.87 -13.28
N ASP A 442 40.53 5.78 -14.12
CA ASP A 442 40.62 7.21 -13.81
C ASP A 442 39.22 7.84 -13.70
N LEU A 443 38.29 7.44 -14.58
CA LEU A 443 36.90 7.90 -14.53
C LEU A 443 36.22 7.40 -13.25
N VAL A 444 36.41 6.13 -12.87
CA VAL A 444 35.88 5.59 -11.61
C VAL A 444 36.50 6.31 -10.42
N ALA A 445 37.81 6.52 -10.41
CA ALA A 445 38.51 7.17 -9.30
C ALA A 445 38.06 8.63 -9.10
N ALA A 446 37.92 9.39 -10.18
CA ALA A 446 37.45 10.77 -10.14
C ALA A 446 35.98 10.88 -9.68
N PHE A 447 35.16 9.93 -10.12
CA PHE A 447 33.73 9.90 -9.82
C PHE A 447 33.39 9.50 -8.38
N LEU A 448 34.24 8.69 -7.75
CA LEU A 448 34.07 8.22 -6.37
C LEU A 448 34.55 9.28 -5.36
N ASN A 449 33.79 10.37 -5.20
CA ASN A 449 34.01 11.32 -4.11
C ASN A 449 33.42 10.84 -2.77
N LYS A 450 33.93 11.37 -1.65
CA LYS A 450 33.34 11.13 -0.32
C LYS A 450 31.90 11.66 -0.29
N GLY A 451 30.95 10.74 -0.11
CA GLY A 451 29.53 11.05 -0.10
C GLY A 451 28.86 10.99 -1.46
N SER A 452 29.42 10.34 -2.48
CA SER A 452 28.71 10.05 -3.73
C SER A 452 27.56 9.05 -3.55
N GLY A 453 27.58 8.25 -2.47
CA GLY A 453 26.66 7.13 -2.26
C GLY A 453 26.93 5.97 -3.23
N LEU A 454 28.14 5.94 -3.79
CA LEU A 454 28.63 4.97 -4.76
C LEU A 454 29.88 4.26 -4.22
N ALA A 455 30.07 3.03 -4.65
CA ALA A 455 31.28 2.26 -4.42
C ALA A 455 31.81 1.70 -5.74
N ARG A 456 33.12 1.42 -5.79
CA ARG A 456 33.72 0.65 -6.88
C ARG A 456 33.12 -0.76 -6.88
N SER A 457 32.82 -1.28 -8.06
CA SER A 457 32.24 -2.62 -8.21
C SER A 457 32.75 -3.34 -9.45
N VAL A 458 32.51 -4.64 -9.51
CA VAL A 458 32.88 -5.50 -10.63
C VAL A 458 31.71 -6.44 -10.92
N ILE A 459 31.21 -6.44 -12.15
CA ILE A 459 30.30 -7.46 -12.65
C ILE A 459 31.15 -8.69 -12.98
N ALA A 460 30.99 -9.76 -12.20
CA ALA A 460 31.75 -11.00 -12.39
C ALA A 460 31.44 -11.67 -13.76
N PRO A 461 32.35 -12.48 -14.31
CA PRO A 461 32.14 -13.19 -15.58
C PRO A 461 30.98 -14.18 -15.53
N GLY A 462 30.44 -14.54 -16.69
CA GLY A 462 29.45 -15.62 -16.85
C GLY A 462 27.99 -15.25 -16.53
N HIS A 463 27.69 -13.98 -16.27
CA HIS A 463 26.33 -13.55 -15.91
C HIS A 463 25.40 -13.44 -17.13
N TYR A 464 25.98 -13.10 -18.29
CA TYR A 464 25.26 -12.89 -19.55
C TYR A 464 25.91 -13.67 -20.70
N PRO A 465 25.14 -14.14 -21.70
CA PRO A 465 25.70 -14.80 -22.87
C PRO A 465 26.80 -13.97 -23.54
N GLY A 466 27.98 -14.57 -23.75
CA GLY A 466 29.13 -13.90 -24.36
C GLY A 466 29.96 -13.02 -23.41
N GLN A 467 29.57 -12.85 -22.14
CA GLN A 467 30.36 -12.12 -21.16
C GLN A 467 31.32 -13.06 -20.41
N THR A 468 32.55 -13.18 -20.91
CA THR A 468 33.59 -14.06 -20.34
C THR A 468 34.52 -13.36 -19.36
N GLU A 469 34.65 -12.04 -19.47
CA GLU A 469 35.55 -11.23 -18.64
C GLU A 469 34.79 -10.49 -17.55
N ALA A 470 35.48 -10.22 -16.43
CA ALA A 470 34.98 -9.33 -15.40
C ALA A 470 34.89 -7.89 -15.92
N VAL A 471 33.86 -7.13 -15.50
CA VAL A 471 33.62 -5.77 -15.99
C VAL A 471 33.62 -4.80 -14.83
N GLN A 472 34.59 -3.89 -14.83
CA GLN A 472 34.70 -2.82 -13.85
C GLN A 472 33.57 -1.81 -14.01
N THR A 473 32.96 -1.43 -12.90
CA THR A 473 31.87 -0.47 -12.86
C THR A 473 31.74 0.18 -11.47
N VAL A 474 30.66 0.91 -11.23
CA VAL A 474 30.26 1.43 -9.92
C VAL A 474 28.96 0.78 -9.46
N GLU A 475 28.73 0.78 -8.16
CA GLU A 475 27.48 0.31 -7.55
C GLU A 475 26.88 1.32 -6.59
N SER A 476 25.57 1.20 -6.38
CA SER A 476 24.86 1.85 -5.27
C SER A 476 23.92 0.84 -4.61
N PRO A 477 23.87 0.77 -3.27
CA PRO A 477 22.95 -0.13 -2.59
C PRO A 477 21.50 0.33 -2.76
N LEU A 478 20.60 -0.62 -3.00
CA LEU A 478 19.16 -0.41 -2.89
C LEU A 478 18.77 -0.47 -1.40
N LEU A 479 18.17 0.59 -0.90
CA LEU A 479 17.77 0.78 0.48
C LEU A 479 16.26 0.94 0.61
N ILE A 480 15.74 0.59 1.78
CA ILE A 480 14.44 1.05 2.26
C ILE A 480 14.63 2.32 3.08
N VAL A 481 13.78 3.31 2.86
CA VAL A 481 13.74 4.57 3.63
C VAL A 481 12.36 4.83 4.20
N THR A 482 12.32 5.57 5.30
CA THR A 482 11.12 6.03 6.02
C THR A 482 11.32 7.45 6.56
N ALA A 483 10.34 7.99 7.27
CA ALA A 483 10.43 9.28 7.94
C ALA A 483 11.01 9.13 9.36
N GLU A 484 11.62 10.19 9.90
CA GLU A 484 12.29 10.18 11.21
C GLU A 484 11.34 9.99 12.40
N ASP A 485 10.08 10.38 12.26
CA ASP A 485 9.03 10.29 13.28
C ASP A 485 8.25 8.98 13.18
N ARG A 486 8.70 8.03 12.35
CA ARG A 486 8.10 6.70 12.26
C ARG A 486 8.32 5.96 13.58
N ASN A 487 7.31 5.22 14.01
CA ASN A 487 7.38 4.50 15.28
C ASN A 487 8.57 3.51 15.29
N GLU A 488 9.41 3.58 16.31
CA GLU A 488 10.62 2.75 16.39
C GLU A 488 10.34 1.25 16.43
N ASP A 489 9.29 0.83 17.13
CA ASP A 489 8.90 -0.58 17.21
C ASP A 489 8.37 -1.07 15.87
N GLU A 490 7.61 -0.25 15.15
CA GLU A 490 7.17 -0.55 13.79
C GLU A 490 8.37 -0.78 12.85
N VAL A 491 9.34 0.12 12.86
CA VAL A 491 10.54 0.01 12.01
C VAL A 491 11.41 -1.18 12.44
N TYR A 492 11.53 -1.45 13.73
CA TYR A 492 12.20 -2.65 14.22
C TYR A 492 11.53 -3.94 13.72
N ASP A 493 10.20 -4.01 13.83
CA ASP A 493 9.40 -5.14 13.37
C ASP A 493 9.51 -5.31 11.84
N PHE A 494 9.60 -4.21 11.07
CA PHE A 494 9.88 -4.24 9.64
C PHE A 494 11.19 -4.97 9.34
N VAL A 495 12.30 -4.54 9.95
CA VAL A 495 13.61 -5.12 9.68
C VAL A 495 13.68 -6.57 10.16
N GLN A 496 13.06 -6.87 11.30
CA GLN A 496 12.96 -8.24 11.81
C GLN A 496 12.24 -9.16 10.83
N ALA A 497 11.07 -8.75 10.33
CA ALA A 497 10.29 -9.55 9.38
C ALA A 497 11.02 -9.72 8.04
N ALA A 498 11.64 -8.66 7.50
CA ALA A 498 12.46 -8.77 6.30
C ALA A 498 13.64 -9.74 6.50
N SER A 499 14.32 -9.68 7.65
CA SER A 499 15.46 -10.56 7.97
C SER A 499 15.05 -12.03 8.10
N ALA A 500 13.89 -12.30 8.73
CA ALA A 500 13.39 -13.66 8.94
C ALA A 500 13.09 -14.40 7.62
N HIS A 501 12.81 -13.64 6.55
CA HIS A 501 12.46 -14.16 5.22
C HIS A 501 13.53 -13.88 4.17
N ALA A 502 14.72 -13.41 4.56
CA ALA A 502 15.77 -13.05 3.61
C ALA A 502 16.18 -14.21 2.68
N VAL A 503 16.19 -15.45 3.19
CA VAL A 503 16.52 -16.65 2.40
C VAL A 503 15.44 -16.93 1.34
N GLU A 504 14.16 -16.94 1.74
CA GLU A 504 13.01 -17.12 0.83
C GLU A 504 12.98 -16.03 -0.26
N LEU A 505 13.27 -14.78 0.12
CA LEU A 505 13.35 -13.67 -0.82
C LEU A 505 14.54 -13.79 -1.77
N ALA A 506 15.68 -14.31 -1.30
CA ALA A 506 16.87 -14.56 -2.12
C ALA A 506 16.66 -15.67 -3.16
N GLU A 507 15.82 -16.68 -2.87
CA GLU A 507 15.43 -17.70 -3.85
C GLU A 507 14.67 -17.10 -5.04
N MET A 508 13.80 -16.12 -4.78
CA MET A 508 13.02 -15.44 -5.84
C MET A 508 13.83 -14.36 -6.56
N LYS A 509 14.65 -13.62 -5.82
CA LYS A 509 15.44 -12.49 -6.30
C LYS A 509 16.91 -12.71 -5.87
N PRO A 510 17.72 -13.33 -6.74
CA PRO A 510 19.15 -13.47 -6.49
C PRO A 510 19.79 -12.12 -6.15
N ALA A 511 20.74 -12.14 -5.22
CA ALA A 511 21.37 -10.97 -4.58
C ALA A 511 20.52 -10.21 -3.54
N PHE A 512 19.28 -10.63 -3.25
CA PHE A 512 18.54 -10.09 -2.11
C PHE A 512 19.22 -10.47 -0.79
N GLU A 513 19.44 -9.47 0.06
CA GLU A 513 20.01 -9.56 1.39
C GLU A 513 19.31 -8.56 2.31
N VAL A 514 19.55 -8.66 3.63
CA VAL A 514 19.09 -7.68 4.61
C VAL A 514 20.31 -7.26 5.42
N ARG A 515 20.75 -6.02 5.24
CA ARG A 515 21.97 -5.49 5.86
C ARG A 515 21.75 -4.12 6.46
N SER A 516 22.58 -3.80 7.45
CA SER A 516 22.65 -2.46 8.04
C SER A 516 22.93 -1.43 6.94
N PRO A 517 22.14 -0.34 6.84
CA PRO A 517 22.42 0.75 5.91
C PRO A 517 23.83 1.32 6.08
N ASP A 518 24.29 1.49 7.32
CA ASP A 518 25.62 2.03 7.62
C ASP A 518 26.75 1.15 7.05
N ALA A 519 26.54 -0.17 7.03
CA ALA A 519 27.50 -1.12 6.50
C ALA A 519 27.42 -1.27 4.98
N ALA A 520 26.24 -1.08 4.39
CA ALA A 520 25.99 -1.25 2.96
C ALA A 520 26.22 0.04 2.15
N CYS A 521 26.08 1.21 2.78
CA CYS A 521 26.28 2.52 2.16
C CYS A 521 27.22 3.40 3.00
N PRO A 522 28.53 3.07 3.07
CA PRO A 522 29.49 3.93 3.76
C PRO A 522 29.47 5.36 3.19
N GLY A 523 29.28 6.35 4.05
CA GLY A 523 29.17 7.76 3.62
C GLY A 523 27.78 8.17 3.11
N CYS A 524 26.74 7.37 3.38
CA CYS A 524 25.36 7.83 3.29
C CYS A 524 25.14 9.02 4.24
N LEU A 525 24.58 10.12 3.72
CA LEU A 525 24.27 11.33 4.50
C LEU A 525 22.90 11.25 5.19
N VAL A 526 22.11 10.24 4.86
CA VAL A 526 20.82 9.96 5.50
C VAL A 526 21.07 8.91 6.58
N GLU A 527 20.77 9.27 7.83
CA GLU A 527 21.00 8.43 9.00
C GLU A 527 20.05 7.22 9.06
N THR A 528 20.51 6.15 9.72
CA THR A 528 19.70 4.98 10.02
C THR A 528 18.65 5.29 11.09
N HIS A 529 17.40 4.86 10.85
CA HIS A 529 16.30 5.05 11.79
C HIS A 529 16.59 4.35 13.13
N PRO A 530 16.27 4.95 14.30
CA PRO A 530 16.57 4.35 15.61
C PRO A 530 16.07 2.92 15.79
N GLY A 531 14.83 2.63 15.37
CA GLY A 531 14.26 1.27 15.39
C GLY A 531 15.07 0.25 14.56
N ALA A 532 15.58 0.65 13.40
CA ALA A 532 16.44 -0.20 12.57
C ALA A 532 17.84 -0.37 13.19
N ALA A 533 18.43 0.73 13.68
CA ALA A 533 19.72 0.71 14.36
C ALA A 533 19.69 -0.23 15.58
N ARG A 534 18.60 -0.20 16.36
CA ARG A 534 18.34 -1.12 17.49
C ARG A 534 18.39 -2.58 17.03
N PHE A 535 17.69 -2.92 15.94
CA PHE A 535 17.69 -4.28 15.38
C PHE A 535 19.09 -4.76 14.98
N PHE A 536 19.83 -3.96 14.21
CA PHE A 536 21.16 -4.36 13.74
C PHE A 536 22.19 -4.45 14.87
N ALA A 537 22.09 -3.59 15.89
CA ALA A 537 22.93 -3.69 17.08
C ALA A 537 22.71 -5.01 17.85
N GLU A 538 21.45 -5.47 17.96
CA GLU A 538 21.13 -6.76 18.58
C GLU A 538 21.64 -7.95 17.75
N GLN A 539 21.49 -7.91 16.42
CA GLN A 539 22.00 -8.94 15.53
C GLN A 539 23.53 -9.09 15.64
N HIS A 540 24.26 -7.98 15.62
CA HIS A 540 25.72 -7.99 15.80
C HIS A 540 26.14 -8.63 17.13
N LYS A 541 25.45 -8.32 18.23
CA LYS A 541 25.71 -8.92 19.55
C LYS A 541 25.45 -10.43 19.55
N ARG A 542 24.38 -10.90 18.87
CA ARG A 542 24.05 -12.34 18.76
C ARG A 542 25.09 -13.10 17.94
N GLN A 543 25.56 -12.53 16.83
CA GLN A 543 26.63 -13.12 16.02
C GLN A 543 27.95 -13.18 16.81
N GLY A 544 28.33 -12.09 17.49
CA GLY A 544 29.54 -12.06 18.33
C GLY A 544 29.53 -13.05 19.49
N ARG A 545 28.35 -13.36 20.06
CA ARG A 545 28.20 -14.42 21.09
C ARG A 545 28.36 -15.84 20.51
N ARG A 546 27.84 -16.11 19.30
CA ARG A 546 27.99 -17.42 18.64
C ARG A 546 29.45 -17.73 18.26
N PHE A 547 30.24 -16.72 17.87
CA PHE A 547 31.67 -16.90 17.59
C PHE A 547 32.48 -17.24 18.85
N ARG A 548 32.10 -16.70 20.01
CA ARG A 548 32.79 -17.00 21.29
C ARG A 548 32.47 -18.39 21.85
N THR A 549 31.36 -19.02 21.48
CA THR A 549 30.98 -20.36 21.96
C THR A 549 31.49 -21.50 21.07
N HIS A 550 32.02 -21.21 19.87
CA HIS A 550 32.66 -22.19 18.98
C HIS A 550 34.19 -22.15 19.04
N SER A 551 34.75 -21.25 19.86
CA SER A 551 36.19 -21.11 20.10
C SER A 551 36.59 -21.52 21.53
N GLN A 552 35.83 -22.43 22.14
CA GLN A 552 36.16 -23.08 23.42
C GLN A 552 36.22 -24.58 23.25
#